data_AF-A0A7V2X841-F1
#
_entry.id   AF-A0A7V2X841-F1
#
_cell.length_a   1.000
_cell.length_b   1.000
_cell.length_c   1.000
_cell.angle_alpha   90.00
_cell.angle_beta   90.00
_cell.angle_gamma   90.00
#
_symmetry.space_group_name_H-M   'P 1'
#
loop_
_entity.id
_entity.type
_entity.pdbx_description
1 polymer ?
#
loop_
_entity_poly.entity_id
_entity_poly.type
_entity_poly.pdbx_seq_one_letter_code
_entity_poly.pdbx_strand_id
1 'polypeptide(L)' 'MRTVLFVDDEQGVLDGLRRMLFPLRREWNQLFAGSGEEALRILEEQPVDV' A
#
# COMPACT_ATOMS: atom_id res chain seq x y z
N MET A 1 8.18 12.40 0.29
CA MET A 1 6.88 11.74 0.48
C MET A 1 7.17 10.37 1.05
N ARG A 2 6.57 9.99 2.18
CA ARG A 2 6.79 8.64 2.75
C ARG A 2 6.01 7.60 1.93
N THR A 3 6.64 6.49 1.60
CA THR A 3 6.02 5.37 0.88
C THR A 3 5.58 4.32 1.87
N VAL A 4 4.29 3.99 1.87
CA VAL A 4 3.68 3.01 2.77
C VAL A 4 3.05 1.90 1.95
N LEU A 5 3.36 0.64 2.28
CA LEU A 5 2.80 -0.55 1.64
C LEU A 5 1.79 -1.23 2.57
N PHE A 6 0.53 -1.25 2.15
CA PHE A 6 -0.53 -1.97 2.85
C PHE A 6 -0.66 -3.38 2.25
N VAL A 7 -0.62 -4.41 3.09
CA VAL A 7 -0.69 -5.81 2.68
C VAL A 7 -1.79 -6.50 3.48
N ASP A 8 -2.79 -7.02 2.78
CA ASP A 8 -3.92 -7.74 3.37
C ASP A 8 -4.52 -8.64 2.28
N ASP A 9 -4.92 -9.87 2.60
CA ASP A 9 -5.53 -10.79 1.65
C ASP A 9 -7.04 -10.50 1.43
N GLU A 10 -7.64 -9.65 2.26
CA GLU A 10 -9.00 -9.18 2.10
C GLU A 10 -9.07 -7.90 1.25
N GLN A 11 -9.51 -8.04 -0.01
CA GLN A 11 -9.67 -6.90 -0.92
C GLN A 11 -10.58 -5.79 -0.35
N GLY A 12 -11.62 -6.15 0.41
CA GLY A 12 -12.51 -5.19 1.05
C GLY A 12 -11.82 -4.28 2.07
N VAL A 13 -10.81 -4.81 2.78
CA VAL A 13 -9.99 -4.04 3.73
C VAL A 13 -9.12 -3.05 2.97
N LEU A 14 -8.41 -3.51 1.93
CA LEU A 14 -7.57 -2.66 1.09
C LEU A 14 -8.37 -1.53 0.41
N ASP A 15 -9.56 -1.82 -0.10
CA ASP A 15 -10.44 -0.82 -0.71
C ASP A 15 -10.93 0.21 0.32
N GLY A 16 -11.24 -0.24 1.54
CA GLY A 16 -11.58 0.62 2.67
C GLY A 16 -10.45 1.59 3.00
N LEU A 17 -9.22 1.06 3.16
CA LEU A 17 -8.02 1.85 3.42
C LEU A 17 -7.74 2.85 2.30
N ARG A 18 -7.84 2.43 1.03
CA ARG A 18 -7.65 3.32 -0.12
C ARG A 18 -8.60 4.50 -0.10
N ARG A 19 -9.88 4.30 0.26
CA ARG A 19 -10.87 5.39 0.39
C ARG A 19 -10.54 6.30 1.57
N MET A 20 -10.25 5.73 2.74
CA MET A 20 -9.96 6.49 3.95
C MET A 20 -8.69 7.36 3.82
N LEU A 21 -7.67 6.84 3.14
CA LEU A 21 -6.36 7.48 3.00
C LEU A 21 -6.22 8.32 1.73
N PHE A 22 -7.21 8.32 0.83
CA PHE A 22 -7.22 9.13 -0.38
C PHE A 22 -6.96 10.65 -0.16
N PRO A 23 -7.46 11.29 0.93
CA PRO A 23 -7.15 12.68 1.22
C PRO A 23 -5.64 12.94 1.41
N LEU A 24 -4.91 11.95 1.95
CA LEU A 24 -3.47 12.02 2.28
C LEU A 24 -2.55 11.66 1.10
N ARG A 25 -3.07 11.39 -0.10
CA ARG A 25 -2.28 10.97 -1.27
C ARG A 25 -1.22 11.97 -1.74
N ARG A 26 -1.29 13.23 -1.27
CA ARG A 26 -0.28 14.27 -1.54
C ARG A 26 0.86 14.24 -0.52
N GLU A 27 0.64 13.62 0.63
CA GLU A 27 1.57 13.55 1.74
C GLU A 27 2.33 12.22 1.74
N TRP A 28 1.61 11.13 1.42
CA TRP A 28 2.12 9.76 1.39
C TRP A 28 1.92 9.12 0.03
N ASN A 29 2.94 8.38 -0.43
CA ASN A 29 2.83 7.46 -1.55
C ASN A 29 2.28 6.14 -1.03
N GLN A 30 1.13 5.70 -1.53
CA GLN A 30 0.38 4.57 -0.97
C GLN A 30 0.40 3.41 -1.96
N LEU A 31 0.92 2.27 -1.53
CA LEU A 31 0.96 1.02 -2.27
C LEU A 31 0.07 0.00 -1.58
N PHE A 32 -0.50 -0.92 -2.34
CA PHE A 32 -1.42 -1.94 -1.85
C PHE A 32 -1.07 -3.27 -2.51
N ALA A 33 -1.06 -4.34 -1.73
CA ALA A 33 -0.85 -5.71 -2.20
C ALA A 33 -1.87 -6.66 -1.56
N GLY A 34 -2.47 -7.54 -2.37
CA GLY A 34 -3.44 -8.55 -1.94
C GLY A 34 -2.80 -9.83 -1.40
N SER A 35 -1.47 -9.90 -1.34
CA SER A 35 -0.74 -11.06 -0.85
C SER A 35 0.69 -10.71 -0.48
N GLY A 36 1.34 -11.58 0.31
CA GLY A 36 2.76 -11.44 0.64
C GLY A 36 3.67 -11.51 -0.59
N GLU A 37 3.35 -12.34 -1.59
CA GLU A 37 4.15 -12.45 -2.82
C GLU A 37 4.12 -11.15 -3.63
N GLU A 38 2.93 -10.55 -3.76
CA GLU A 38 2.79 -9.25 -4.42
C GLU A 38 3.52 -8.14 -3.65
N ALA A 39 3.46 -8.16 -2.31
CA ALA A 39 4.18 -7.22 -1.47
C ALA A 39 5.71 -7.35 -1.66
N LEU A 40 6.24 -8.56 -1.72
CA LEU A 40 7.66 -8.80 -1.98
C LEU A 40 8.09 -8.28 -3.36
N ARG A 41 7.29 -8.50 -4.41
CA ARG A 41 7.56 -7.91 -5.73
C ARG A 41 7.65 -6.38 -5.67
N ILE A 42 6.74 -5.73 -4.95
CA ILE A 42 6.76 -4.27 -4.79
C ILE A 42 8.05 -3.82 -4.05
N LEU A 43 8.46 -4.53 -3.01
CA LEU A 43 9.67 -4.23 -2.24
C LEU A 43 10.95 -4.44 -3.06
N GLU A 44 10.95 -5.34 -4.05
CA GLU A 44 12.06 -5.54 -4.99
C GLU A 44 12.13 -4.41 -6.03
N GLU A 45 11.00 -3.87 -6.46
CA GLU A 45 10.92 -2.84 -7.50
C GLU A 45 11.25 -1.43 -6.98
N GLN A 46 10.92 -1.13 -5.72
CA GLN A 46 11.11 0.20 -5.16
C GLN A 46 11.23 0.22 -3.63
N PRO A 47 11.91 1.24 -3.06
CA PRO A 47 11.99 1.41 -1.61
C PRO A 47 10.62 1.75 -1.01
N VAL A 48 10.34 1.14 0.14
CA VAL A 48 9.19 1.38 1.00
C VAL A 48 9.70 1.77 2.39
N ASP A 49 9.10 2.78 3.01
CA ASP A 49 9.52 3.26 4.34
C ASP A 49 8.87 2.46 5.48
N VAL A 50 7.62 2.02 5.27
CA VAL A 50 6.79 1.25 6.21
C VAL A 50 5.94 0.23 5.47
#